data_AF-A0A920QBS1-F1
#
_entry.id   AF-A0A920QBS1-F1
#
_cell.length_a   1.000
_cell.length_b   1.000
_cell.length_c   1.000
_cell.angle_alpha   90.00
_cell.angle_beta   90.00
_cell.angle_gamma   90.00
#
_symmetry.space_group_name_H-M   'P 1'
#
loop_
_entity.id
_entity.type
_entity.pdbx_description
1 polymer ?
#
loop_
_entity_poly.entity_id
_entity_poly.type
_entity_poly.pdbx_seq_one_letter_code
_entity_poly.pdbx_strand_id
1 'polypeptide(L)'
;MDQTFSVVNRGFLEKVNGVYPGAAFSFLKGFGSGNISAYMHPNGTLFVGGTDRGWGARGGKRFALDRVTWKGGVPFEIHEMRAKPDGFELTFTHEVEAVSAANLGSYSMSAYTYIYRSDYGSPVVDKMAPKDHRRRGHQPENRAPHRGQSHSRARPRVACQGSALRQGSTDLAPGRLLHIERNPTW
;
A
#
# COMPACT_ATOMS: atom_id res chain seq x y z
N MET A 1 -2.98 11.54 13.87
CA MET A 1 -2.27 12.78 13.51
C MET A 1 -1.10 12.40 12.64
N ASP A 2 -0.86 13.09 11.52
CA ASP A 2 0.42 12.99 10.82
C ASP A 2 1.15 14.34 10.88
N GLN A 3 2.19 14.37 11.72
CA GLN A 3 3.05 15.53 11.92
C GLN A 3 4.28 15.49 11.01
N THR A 4 4.80 14.28 10.78
CA THR A 4 6.09 14.04 10.14
C THR A 4 6.03 14.40 8.66
N PHE A 5 4.94 14.06 7.99
CA PHE A 5 4.82 14.26 6.55
C PHE A 5 3.72 15.24 6.15
N SER A 6 2.84 15.63 7.07
CA SER A 6 1.69 16.48 6.77
C SER A 6 0.90 15.94 5.57
N VAL A 7 0.55 14.65 5.61
CA VAL A 7 -0.22 13.94 4.58
C VAL A 7 -1.55 13.42 5.13
N VAL A 8 -2.46 13.10 4.20
CA VAL A 8 -3.60 12.23 4.46
C VAL A 8 -3.30 10.90 3.78
N ASN A 9 -3.52 9.80 4.51
CA ASN A 9 -3.37 8.45 4.00
C ASN A 9 -4.74 7.82 3.74
N ARG A 10 -4.83 6.97 2.72
CA ARG A 10 -5.96 6.07 2.48
C ARG A 10 -5.67 4.74 3.17
N GLY A 11 -6.52 4.33 4.11
CA GLY A 11 -6.45 3.02 4.73
C GLY A 11 -7.23 1.97 3.94
N PHE A 12 -6.69 0.76 3.87
CA PHE A 12 -7.38 -0.45 3.43
C PHE A 12 -7.32 -1.48 4.55
N LEU A 13 -8.46 -2.09 4.87
CA LEU A 13 -8.57 -3.14 5.90
C LEU A 13 -9.27 -4.34 5.29
N GLU A 14 -8.76 -5.54 5.59
CA GLU A 14 -9.37 -6.80 5.19
C GLU A 14 -9.54 -7.69 6.42
N LYS A 15 -10.68 -8.38 6.54
CA LYS A 15 -10.90 -9.34 7.63
C LYS A 15 -10.33 -10.70 7.24
N VAL A 16 -9.32 -11.17 7.97
CA VAL A 16 -8.69 -12.49 7.79
C VAL A 16 -8.69 -13.22 9.12
N ASN A 17 -9.36 -14.37 9.20
CA ASN A 17 -9.46 -15.19 10.43
C ASN A 17 -9.87 -14.40 11.68
N GLY A 18 -10.78 -13.43 11.53
CA GLY A 18 -11.26 -12.59 12.64
C GLY A 18 -10.38 -11.39 12.98
N VAL A 19 -9.19 -11.26 12.38
CA VAL A 19 -8.26 -10.12 12.54
C VAL A 19 -8.39 -9.20 11.34
N TYR A 20 -8.07 -7.91 11.52
CA TYR A 20 -8.08 -6.89 10.46
C TYR A 20 -6.67 -6.40 10.12
N PRO A 21 -5.87 -7.17 9.36
CA PRO A 21 -4.68 -6.60 8.72
C PRO A 21 -5.08 -5.45 7.77
N GLY A 22 -4.18 -4.50 7.62
CA GLY A 22 -4.42 -3.35 6.76
C GLY A 22 -3.16 -2.80 6.11
N ALA A 23 -3.39 -1.94 5.11
CA ALA A 23 -2.39 -1.16 4.43
C ALA A 23 -2.77 0.32 4.49
N ALA A 24 -1.78 1.19 4.59
CA ALA A 24 -1.94 2.63 4.47
C ALA A 24 -1.20 3.11 3.24
N PHE A 25 -1.90 3.83 2.36
CA PHE A 25 -1.35 4.40 1.14
C PHE A 25 -1.30 5.92 1.30
N SER A 26 -0.17 6.54 0.97
CA SER A 26 -0.10 7.99 0.80
C SER A 26 -1.17 8.45 -0.19
N PHE A 27 -2.02 9.40 0.19
CA PHE A 27 -3.15 9.82 -0.64
C PHE A 27 -3.08 11.30 -1.02
N LEU A 28 -2.93 12.21 -0.05
CA LEU A 28 -2.84 13.64 -0.30
C LEU A 28 -1.67 14.24 0.48
N LYS A 29 -0.98 15.21 -0.13
CA LYS A 29 0.16 15.93 0.46
C LYS A 29 0.02 17.44 0.28
N GLY A 30 0.87 18.20 0.97
CA GLY A 30 0.92 19.65 0.85
C GLY A 30 0.01 20.39 1.83
N PHE A 31 -0.36 19.72 2.93
CA PHE A 31 -1.11 20.36 4.01
C PHE A 31 -0.26 21.33 4.81
N GLY A 32 -0.88 22.37 5.36
CA GLY A 32 -0.18 23.49 5.99
C GLY A 32 0.39 23.20 7.38
N SER A 33 0.03 22.09 8.04
CA SER A 33 0.48 21.79 9.41
C SER A 33 0.44 20.28 9.69
N GLY A 34 0.60 19.88 10.96
CA GLY A 34 0.44 18.48 11.39
C GLY A 34 -1.04 18.12 11.38
N ASN A 35 -1.45 17.21 10.50
CA ASN A 35 -2.86 16.89 10.28
C ASN A 35 -3.43 16.17 11.50
N ILE A 36 -4.49 16.69 12.13
CA ILE A 36 -5.11 16.10 13.33
C ILE A 36 -6.55 15.64 13.12
N SER A 37 -7.27 16.27 12.21
CA SER A 37 -8.69 16.03 11.98
C SER A 37 -8.99 16.13 10.49
N ALA A 38 -9.96 15.34 10.04
CA ALA A 38 -10.42 15.33 8.68
C ALA A 38 -11.95 15.24 8.66
N TYR A 39 -12.58 15.97 7.75
CA TYR A 39 -14.03 15.92 7.52
C TYR A 39 -14.30 15.84 6.02
N MET A 40 -14.97 14.77 5.60
CA MET A 40 -15.42 14.59 4.21
C MET A 40 -16.85 15.12 4.10
N HIS A 41 -17.04 16.21 3.37
CA HIS A 41 -18.37 16.70 3.05
C HIS A 41 -19.04 15.77 2.02
N PRO A 42 -20.38 15.58 2.05
CA PRO A 42 -21.08 14.70 1.11
C PRO A 42 -20.87 15.00 -0.38
N ASN A 43 -20.50 16.24 -0.73
CA ASN A 43 -20.14 16.61 -2.10
C ASN A 43 -18.71 16.20 -2.53
N GLY A 44 -17.96 15.49 -1.68
CA GLY A 44 -16.59 15.06 -1.93
C GLY A 44 -15.50 16.08 -1.59
N THR A 45 -15.84 17.23 -0.99
CA THR A 45 -14.85 18.18 -0.47
C THR A 45 -14.28 17.67 0.85
N LEU A 46 -12.96 17.60 0.96
CA LEU A 46 -12.27 17.21 2.20
C LEU A 46 -11.75 18.46 2.91
N PHE A 47 -12.06 18.59 4.19
CA PHE A 47 -11.48 19.58 5.09
C PHE A 47 -10.49 18.91 6.03
N VAL A 48 -9.31 19.50 6.21
CA VAL A 48 -8.27 18.99 7.10
C VAL A 48 -7.84 20.08 8.06
N GLY A 49 -8.02 19.83 9.35
CA GLY A 49 -7.53 20.69 10.43
C GLY A 49 -6.17 20.20 10.92
N GLY A 50 -5.24 21.12 11.12
CA GLY A 50 -3.87 20.80 11.53
C GLY A 50 -3.30 21.77 12.56
N THR A 51 -2.38 21.24 13.37
CA THR A 51 -1.53 22.01 14.28
C THR A 51 -0.19 21.29 14.48
N ASP A 52 0.89 22.06 14.66
CA ASP A 52 2.21 21.50 14.99
C ASP A 52 2.37 21.23 16.50
N ARG A 53 1.49 21.80 17.33
CA ARG A 53 1.57 21.81 18.81
C ARG A 53 2.97 22.09 19.36
N GLY A 54 3.76 22.92 18.68
CA GLY A 54 5.13 23.25 19.08
C GLY A 54 6.21 22.20 18.75
N TRP A 55 5.84 21.08 18.13
CA TRP A 55 6.77 20.04 17.70
C TRP A 55 7.33 20.28 16.28
N GLY A 56 6.85 21.33 15.61
CA GLY A 56 7.08 21.56 14.19
C GLY A 56 6.34 20.55 13.31
N ALA A 57 5.87 20.96 12.14
CA ALA A 57 5.25 20.05 11.17
C ALA A 57 5.82 20.32 9.78
N ARG A 58 5.80 19.32 8.90
CA ARG A 58 6.32 19.48 7.53
C ARG A 58 5.64 20.62 6.77
N GLY A 59 4.35 20.86 7.02
CA GLY A 59 3.61 21.98 6.46
C GLY A 59 4.05 23.37 6.94
N GLY A 60 4.82 23.46 8.03
CA GLY A 60 5.46 24.68 8.52
C GLY A 60 4.58 25.67 9.29
N LYS A 61 3.25 25.59 9.19
CA LYS A 61 2.35 26.47 9.95
C LYS A 61 2.03 25.87 11.32
N ARG A 62 1.88 26.75 12.33
CA ARG A 62 1.43 26.37 13.69
C ARG A 62 0.00 25.82 13.72
N PHE A 63 -0.85 26.36 12.84
CA PHE A 63 -2.24 25.97 12.66
C PHE A 63 -2.58 26.04 11.16
N ALA A 64 -3.43 25.12 10.69
CA ALA A 64 -3.95 25.14 9.33
C ALA A 64 -5.38 24.61 9.29
N LEU A 65 -6.19 25.18 8.41
CA LEU A 65 -7.45 24.59 7.95
C LEU A 65 -7.39 24.57 6.43
N ASP A 66 -7.20 23.38 5.88
CA ASP A 66 -7.04 23.18 4.44
C ASP A 66 -8.34 22.59 3.85
N ARG A 67 -8.72 23.10 2.67
CA ARG A 67 -9.84 22.60 1.88
C ARG A 67 -9.30 21.95 0.61
N VAL A 68 -9.67 20.69 0.39
CA VAL A 68 -9.29 19.92 -0.79
C VAL A 68 -10.53 19.66 -1.64
N THR A 69 -10.44 20.05 -2.90
CA THR A 69 -11.47 19.81 -3.92
C THR A 69 -10.88 18.96 -5.04
N TRP A 70 -11.58 17.91 -5.43
CA TRP A 70 -11.15 17.06 -6.52
C TRP A 70 -11.16 17.81 -7.86
N LYS A 71 -10.11 17.62 -8.68
CA LYS A 71 -9.92 18.30 -9.97
C LYS A 71 -10.29 17.44 -11.19
N GLY A 72 -10.87 16.25 -10.99
CA GLY A 72 -11.34 15.39 -12.09
C GLY A 72 -10.37 14.27 -12.52
N GLY A 73 -9.11 14.28 -12.08
CA GLY A 73 -8.14 13.24 -12.41
C GLY A 73 -7.97 12.19 -11.31
N VAL A 74 -7.86 10.92 -11.71
CA VAL A 74 -7.43 9.82 -10.81
C VAL A 74 -5.98 9.46 -11.17
N PRO A 75 -5.02 9.56 -10.25
CA PRO A 75 -3.64 9.16 -10.52
C PRO A 75 -3.50 7.63 -10.62
N PHE A 76 -2.43 7.15 -11.25
CA PHE A 76 -2.05 5.73 -11.21
C PHE A 76 -1.37 5.38 -9.88
N GLU A 77 -2.05 4.59 -9.05
CA GLU A 77 -1.61 4.24 -7.71
C GLU A 77 -2.03 2.80 -7.38
N ILE A 78 -1.36 2.18 -6.39
CA ILE A 78 -1.90 0.98 -5.73
C ILE A 78 -3.22 1.37 -5.07
N HIS A 79 -4.28 0.60 -5.29
CA HIS A 79 -5.63 0.81 -4.76
C HIS A 79 -5.88 -0.04 -3.50
N GLU A 80 -5.68 -1.35 -3.61
CA GLU A 80 -5.82 -2.31 -2.51
C GLU A 80 -4.56 -3.19 -2.39
N MET A 81 -4.35 -3.75 -1.20
CA MET A 81 -3.32 -4.73 -0.93
C MET A 81 -3.91 -5.82 -0.04
N ARG A 82 -4.04 -7.03 -0.57
CA ARG A 82 -4.63 -8.17 0.13
C ARG A 82 -3.57 -9.19 0.48
N ALA A 83 -3.61 -9.70 1.70
CA ALA A 83 -2.74 -10.79 2.10
C ALA A 83 -3.27 -12.10 1.50
N LYS A 84 -2.40 -12.83 0.79
CA LYS A 84 -2.67 -14.16 0.26
C LYS A 84 -1.77 -15.18 0.95
N PRO A 85 -2.13 -16.47 0.93
CA PRO A 85 -1.28 -17.52 1.48
C PRO A 85 0.12 -17.51 0.86
N ASP A 86 0.29 -16.97 -0.33
CA ASP A 86 1.54 -17.01 -1.06
C ASP A 86 2.25 -15.64 -1.16
N GLY A 87 1.61 -14.55 -0.74
CA GLY A 87 2.20 -13.21 -0.78
C GLY A 87 1.15 -12.11 -0.66
N PHE A 88 1.28 -11.06 -1.48
CA PHE A 88 0.33 -9.95 -1.53
C PHE A 88 -0.24 -9.78 -2.92
N GLU A 89 -1.56 -9.61 -3.00
CA GLU A 89 -2.25 -9.21 -4.23
C GLU A 89 -2.45 -7.69 -4.21
N LEU A 90 -2.00 -7.02 -5.26
CA LEU A 90 -2.14 -5.58 -5.44
C LEU A 90 -3.17 -5.30 -6.54
N THR A 91 -4.06 -4.36 -6.28
CA THR A 91 -4.91 -3.77 -7.33
C THR A 91 -4.49 -2.33 -7.57
N PHE A 92 -4.79 -1.77 -8.73
CA PHE A 92 -4.40 -0.42 -9.12
C PHE A 92 -5.62 0.42 -9.50
N THR A 93 -5.48 1.74 -9.41
CA THR A 93 -6.55 2.69 -9.78
C THR A 93 -6.83 2.73 -11.29
N HIS A 94 -5.88 2.26 -12.12
CA HIS A 94 -6.06 2.04 -13.56
C HIS A 94 -5.57 0.66 -13.97
N GLU A 95 -5.88 0.27 -15.19
CA GLU A 95 -5.32 -0.94 -15.80
C GLU A 95 -3.80 -0.83 -15.94
N VAL A 96 -3.14 -1.97 -15.76
CA VAL A 96 -1.70 -2.12 -15.89
C VAL A 96 -1.39 -3.38 -16.69
N GLU A 97 -0.35 -3.29 -17.51
CA GLU A 97 0.11 -4.41 -18.32
C GLU A 97 0.70 -5.51 -17.43
N ALA A 98 0.32 -6.76 -17.69
CA ALA A 98 0.59 -7.88 -16.79
C ALA A 98 2.09 -8.19 -16.66
N VAL A 99 2.86 -8.08 -17.75
CA VAL A 99 4.32 -8.33 -17.74
C VAL A 99 5.04 -7.27 -16.90
N SER A 100 4.68 -6.00 -17.05
CA SER A 100 5.19 -4.89 -16.24
C SER A 100 4.85 -5.08 -14.76
N ALA A 101 3.61 -5.47 -14.46
CA ALA A 101 3.19 -5.62 -13.08
C ALA A 101 3.74 -6.90 -12.41
N ALA A 102 4.12 -7.91 -13.19
CA ALA A 102 4.83 -9.09 -12.71
C ALA A 102 6.34 -8.83 -12.51
N ASN A 103 6.88 -7.75 -13.07
CA ASN A 103 8.29 -7.40 -12.89
C ASN A 103 8.54 -6.84 -11.48
N LEU A 104 9.18 -7.63 -10.62
CA LEU A 104 9.54 -7.21 -9.26
C LEU A 104 10.45 -5.97 -9.23
N GLY A 105 11.23 -5.72 -10.28
CA GLY A 105 12.05 -4.49 -10.41
C GLY A 105 11.21 -3.21 -10.55
N SER A 106 9.92 -3.33 -10.87
CA SER A 106 8.98 -2.21 -10.86
C SER A 106 8.52 -1.82 -9.44
N TYR A 107 8.98 -2.52 -8.41
CA TYR A 107 8.59 -2.28 -7.02
C TYR A 107 9.82 -2.12 -6.12
N SER A 108 9.70 -1.24 -5.14
CA SER A 108 10.62 -1.13 -4.00
C SER A 108 9.89 -1.63 -2.76
N MET A 109 10.54 -2.52 -2.00
CA MET A 109 9.94 -3.14 -0.83
C MET A 109 10.92 -3.18 0.33
N SER A 110 10.42 -2.84 1.53
CA SER A 110 11.19 -2.98 2.77
C SER A 110 10.27 -3.41 3.90
N ALA A 111 10.77 -4.23 4.82
CA ALA A 111 10.04 -4.61 6.01
C ALA A 111 10.86 -4.34 7.26
N TYR A 112 10.20 -3.88 8.31
CA TYR A 112 10.83 -3.50 9.58
C TYR A 112 9.81 -3.55 10.72
N THR A 113 10.27 -3.42 11.95
CA THR A 113 9.40 -3.29 13.13
C THR A 113 9.94 -2.20 14.07
N TYR A 114 9.18 -1.91 15.12
CA TYR A 114 9.59 -1.04 16.21
C TYR A 114 9.67 -1.85 17.51
N ILE A 115 10.55 -1.44 18.42
CA ILE A 115 10.61 -2.01 19.77
C ILE A 115 9.36 -1.57 20.52
N TYR A 116 8.58 -2.53 21.03
CA TYR A 116 7.43 -2.26 21.86
C TYR A 116 7.87 -1.91 23.29
N ARG A 117 7.88 -0.61 23.63
CA ARG A 117 8.25 -0.08 24.94
C ARG A 117 7.46 1.18 25.28
N SER A 118 7.45 1.55 26.57
CA SER A 118 6.72 2.71 27.09
C SER A 118 7.34 4.06 26.72
N ASP A 119 8.66 4.09 26.51
CA ASP A 119 9.39 5.34 26.26
C ASP A 119 8.96 5.99 24.95
N TYR A 120 8.93 7.33 24.96
CA TYR A 120 8.58 8.08 23.76
C TYR A 120 9.63 7.86 22.67
N GLY A 121 9.15 7.37 21.53
CA GLY A 121 9.99 7.05 20.37
C GLY A 121 10.60 5.65 20.44
N SER A 122 10.59 4.98 19.28
CA SER A 122 11.29 3.72 19.07
C SER A 122 12.14 3.80 17.81
N PRO A 123 13.39 3.29 17.83
CA PRO A 123 14.12 3.08 16.60
C PRO A 123 13.43 2.03 15.73
N VAL A 124 13.65 2.14 14.42
CA VAL A 124 13.32 1.09 13.45
C VAL A 124 14.32 -0.06 13.64
N VAL A 125 13.84 -1.28 13.83
CA VAL A 125 14.64 -2.51 14.00
C VAL A 125 14.20 -3.60 13.01
N ASP A 126 14.98 -4.67 12.92
CA ASP A 126 14.74 -5.85 12.06
C ASP A 126 14.49 -5.54 10.59
N LYS A 127 15.24 -4.57 10.04
CA LYS A 127 15.15 -4.21 8.62
C LYS A 127 15.49 -5.41 7.74
N MET A 128 14.62 -5.72 6.80
CA MET A 128 14.85 -6.75 5.79
C MET A 128 14.32 -6.28 4.43
N ALA A 129 15.04 -6.66 3.38
CA ALA A 129 14.54 -6.58 2.02
C ALA A 129 13.78 -7.89 1.71
N PRO A 130 12.49 -7.83 1.36
CA PRO A 130 11.76 -9.01 0.90
C PRO A 130 12.47 -9.64 -0.30
N LYS A 131 12.66 -10.97 -0.27
CA LYS A 131 13.37 -11.71 -1.32
C LYS A 131 12.39 -12.36 -2.30
N ASP A 132 12.76 -12.40 -3.57
CA ASP A 132 12.09 -13.21 -4.58
C ASP A 132 12.39 -14.71 -4.32
N HIS A 133 11.34 -15.49 -4.05
CA HIS A 133 11.43 -16.94 -4.03
C HIS A 133 10.71 -17.50 -5.27
N ARG A 134 11.40 -17.50 -6.42
CA ARG A 134 10.91 -18.20 -7.61
C ARG A 134 10.75 -19.68 -7.30
N ARG A 135 9.58 -20.26 -7.59
CA ARG A 135 9.44 -21.72 -7.65
C ARG A 135 10.44 -22.28 -8.65
N ARG A 136 11.25 -23.26 -8.23
CA ARG A 136 11.87 -24.20 -9.18
C ARG A 136 10.73 -24.86 -9.98
N GLY A 137 10.93 -24.95 -11.30
CA GLY A 137 9.91 -25.05 -12.33
C GLY A 137 8.79 -26.06 -12.11
N HIS A 138 7.58 -25.65 -12.49
CA HIS A 138 6.61 -26.57 -13.07
C HIS A 138 6.61 -26.26 -14.57
N GLN A 139 7.21 -27.14 -15.39
CA GLN A 139 7.05 -27.09 -16.84
C GLN A 139 5.55 -27.17 -17.16
N PRO A 140 5.01 -26.34 -18.07
CA PRO A 140 3.67 -26.56 -18.58
C PRO A 140 3.70 -27.83 -19.44
N GLU A 141 2.95 -28.83 -19.02
CA GLU A 141 2.69 -30.03 -19.82
C GLU A 141 1.92 -29.59 -21.08
N ASN A 142 2.51 -29.84 -22.25
CA ASN A 142 1.91 -29.54 -23.54
C ASN A 142 0.59 -30.31 -23.71
N ARG A 143 -0.55 -29.63 -23.60
CA ARG A 143 -1.83 -30.11 -24.14
C ARG A 143 -2.35 -29.11 -25.18
N ALA A 144 -2.54 -29.62 -26.40
CA ALA A 144 -2.96 -28.86 -27.58
C ALA A 144 -4.32 -28.15 -27.40
N PRO A 145 -4.56 -27.01 -28.07
CA PRO A 145 -5.78 -26.23 -27.86
C PRO A 145 -6.96 -26.77 -28.69
N HIS A 146 -8.07 -27.09 -28.01
CA HIS A 146 -9.39 -27.15 -28.64
C HIS A 146 -10.00 -25.74 -28.74
N ARG A 147 -10.56 -25.45 -29.93
CA ARG A 147 -11.18 -24.18 -30.33
C ARG A 147 -12.41 -23.79 -29.49
N GLY A 148 -12.46 -22.51 -29.13
CA GLY A 148 -13.69 -21.70 -29.08
C GLY A 148 -14.19 -21.32 -27.69
N GLN A 149 -14.15 -20.04 -27.34
CA GLN A 149 -15.33 -19.17 -27.16
C GLN A 149 -14.98 -17.82 -26.48
N SER A 150 -15.66 -16.78 -27.00
CA SER A 150 -15.86 -15.38 -26.58
C SER A 150 -14.97 -14.72 -25.52
N HIS A 151 -14.33 -13.61 -25.94
CA HIS A 151 -13.70 -12.62 -25.07
C HIS A 151 -14.74 -11.90 -24.17
N SER A 152 -14.73 -12.18 -22.88
CA SER A 152 -15.19 -11.23 -21.87
C SER A 152 -13.99 -10.45 -21.34
N ARG A 153 -14.06 -9.11 -21.39
CA ARG A 153 -13.02 -8.19 -20.90
C ARG A 153 -12.96 -8.26 -19.37
N ALA A 154 -12.06 -9.09 -18.83
CA ALA A 154 -11.76 -9.15 -17.41
C ALA A 154 -10.71 -8.08 -17.04
N ARG A 155 -10.94 -7.38 -15.91
CA ARG A 155 -9.98 -6.44 -15.32
C ARG A 155 -8.69 -7.18 -14.94
N PRO A 156 -7.50 -6.67 -15.29
CA PRO A 156 -6.24 -7.35 -14.98
C PRO A 156 -6.03 -7.39 -13.47
N ARG A 157 -6.01 -8.61 -12.90
CA ARG A 157 -5.53 -8.85 -11.53
C ARG A 157 -4.03 -9.04 -11.60
N VAL A 158 -3.30 -8.18 -10.90
CA VAL A 158 -1.88 -8.40 -10.67
C VAL A 158 -1.77 -9.17 -9.36
N ALA A 159 -1.71 -10.49 -9.47
CA ALA A 159 -0.96 -11.21 -8.48
C ALA A 159 0.49 -10.74 -8.66
N CYS A 160 0.99 -9.89 -7.77
CA CYS A 160 2.41 -9.99 -7.48
C CYS A 160 2.55 -11.42 -6.97
N GLN A 161 2.92 -12.35 -7.86
CA GLN A 161 3.13 -13.74 -7.50
C GLN A 161 4.34 -13.78 -6.57
N GLY A 162 4.13 -13.42 -5.30
CA GLY A 162 4.62 -14.27 -4.26
C GLY A 162 3.90 -15.58 -4.47
N SER A 163 4.53 -16.52 -5.15
CA SER A 163 4.30 -17.92 -4.81
C SER A 163 5.30 -18.26 -3.70
N ALA A 164 5.19 -17.63 -2.54
CA ALA A 164 6.25 -17.72 -1.52
C ALA A 164 5.78 -17.43 -0.11
N LEU A 165 4.69 -18.05 0.33
CA LEU A 165 4.47 -18.42 1.73
C LEU A 165 3.79 -19.80 1.76
N ARG A 166 4.42 -20.83 1.16
CA ARG A 166 4.03 -22.21 1.53
C ARG A 166 4.49 -22.44 2.97
N GLN A 167 3.53 -22.27 3.88
CA GLN A 167 3.38 -22.84 5.21
C GLN A 167 4.66 -23.40 5.84
N GLY A 168 5.41 -22.46 6.41
CA GLY A 168 6.20 -22.64 7.61
C GLY A 168 5.97 -21.42 8.51
N SER A 169 4.72 -21.20 8.92
CA SER A 169 4.26 -20.03 9.69
C SER A 169 4.41 -18.66 9.01
N THR A 170 3.54 -17.75 9.42
CA THR A 170 3.52 -16.32 9.08
C THR A 170 4.86 -15.64 9.39
N ASP A 171 5.70 -15.41 8.39
CA ASP A 171 7.03 -14.79 8.59
C ASP A 171 7.03 -13.25 8.51
N LEU A 172 5.85 -12.62 8.52
CA LEU A 172 5.73 -11.32 9.16
C LEU A 172 5.42 -11.61 10.63
N ALA A 173 6.48 -11.60 11.46
CA ALA A 173 6.32 -11.62 12.90
C ALA A 173 5.28 -10.55 13.32
N PRO A 174 4.43 -10.82 14.33
CA PRO A 174 3.44 -9.86 14.82
C PRO A 174 4.08 -8.48 15.03
N GLY A 175 3.47 -7.43 14.46
CA GLY A 175 3.96 -6.05 14.56
C GLY A 175 4.92 -5.60 13.46
N ARG A 176 5.31 -6.48 12.52
CA ARG A 176 6.15 -6.10 11.38
C ARG A 176 5.36 -5.30 10.35
N LEU A 177 5.91 -4.16 9.94
CA LEU A 177 5.39 -3.30 8.88
C LEU A 177 6.08 -3.62 7.56
N LEU A 178 5.29 -3.69 6.49
CA LEU A 178 5.77 -3.86 5.12
C LEU A 178 5.46 -2.58 4.33
N HIS A 179 6.50 -1.98 3.76
CA HIS A 179 6.43 -0.82 2.89
C HIS A 179 6.61 -1.28 1.46
N ILE A 180 5.64 -0.97 0.59
CA ILE A 180 5.70 -1.26 -0.85
C ILE A 180 5.42 0.02 -1.61
N GLU A 181 6.32 0.36 -2.54
CA GLU A 181 6.12 1.44 -3.50
C GLU A 181 6.34 0.92 -4.92
N ARG A 182 5.53 1.38 -5.87
CA ARG A 182 5.82 1.17 -7.29
C ARG A 182 6.79 2.24 -7.75
N ASN A 183 7.86 1.84 -8.42
CA ASN A 183 8.81 2.77 -9.00
C ASN A 183 8.11 3.56 -10.13
N PRO A 184 8.25 4.90 -10.17
CA PRO A 184 7.56 5.76 -11.15
C PRO A 184 8.12 5.66 -12.58
N THR A 185 8.98 4.69 -12.87
CA THR A 185 9.49 4.45 -14.23
C THR A 185 8.37 3.85 -15.09
N TRP A 186 7.56 4.72 -15.73
CA TRP A 186 7.47 5.01 -17.16
C TRP A 186 6.43 6.14 -17.35
#